data_AF-A0A3C8C6H5-F1
#
_entry.id   AF-A0A3C8C6H5-F1
#
_cell.length_a   1.000
_cell.length_b   1.000
_cell.length_c   1.000
_cell.angle_alpha   90.00
_cell.angle_beta   90.00
_cell.angle_gamma   90.00
#
_symmetry.space_group_name_H-M   'P 1'
#
loop_
_entity.id
_entity.type
_entity.pdbx_description
1 polymer ?
#
loop_
_entity_poly.entity_id
_entity_poly.type
_entity_poly.pdbx_seq_one_letter_code
_entity_poly.pdbx_strand_id
1 'polypeptide(L)' 'MVQYQKKGSGQLIRLYLDMIKEPDSLYRLKSVCSKSDLPVLACINCGNRIGLPTTQEGGRLAYRMIKGSFRRKRKT' A
#
# COMPACT_ATOMS: atom_id res chain seq x y z
N MET A 1 2.86 -7.96 8.66
CA MET A 1 2.45 -6.56 8.98
C MET A 1 3.14 -5.63 7.99
N VAL A 2 2.50 -4.54 7.55
CA VAL A 2 3.11 -3.58 6.61
C VAL A 2 3.74 -2.43 7.38
N GLN A 3 5.02 -2.14 7.12
CA GLN A 3 5.67 -0.92 7.59
C GLN A 3 5.62 0.14 6.49
N TYR A 4 5.02 1.28 6.81
CA TYR A 4 4.80 2.37 5.86
C TYR A 4 5.20 3.70 6.47
N GLN A 5 6.02 4.46 5.75
CA GLN A 5 6.41 5.79 6.17
C GLN A 5 5.35 6.81 5.72
N LYS A 6 4.33 7.03 6.57
CA LYS A 6 3.33 8.06 6.31
C LYS A 6 3.92 9.46 6.48
N LYS A 7 3.77 10.31 5.46
CA LYS A 7 3.96 11.76 5.55
C LYS A 7 2.62 12.45 5.83
N GLY A 8 2.63 13.48 6.67
CA GLY A 8 1.44 14.26 7.06
C GLY A 8 0.51 13.58 8.06
N SER A 9 -0.52 14.33 8.49
CA SER A 9 -1.56 13.90 9.41
C SER A 9 -2.73 13.19 8.67
N GLY A 10 -3.75 12.75 9.41
CA GLY A 10 -4.99 12.18 8.83
C GLY A 10 -4.97 10.69 8.51
N GLN A 11 -6.04 10.21 7.87
CA GLN A 11 -6.22 8.80 7.50
C GLN A 11 -5.27 8.38 6.36
N LEU A 12 -5.03 7.07 6.23
CA LEU A 12 -4.25 6.52 5.12
C LEU A 12 -5.19 6.17 3.97
N ILE A 13 -5.32 7.07 3.00
CA ILE A 13 -6.18 6.85 1.82
C ILE A 13 -5.39 6.16 0.69
N ARG A 14 -4.08 6.41 0.65
CA ARG A 14 -3.16 5.92 -0.38
C ARG A 14 -1.89 5.37 0.25
N LEU A 15 -1.44 4.23 -0.26
CA LEU A 15 -0.18 3.59 0.10
C LEU A 15 0.76 3.67 -1.10
N TYR A 16 1.67 4.63 -1.10
CA TYR A 16 2.67 4.79 -2.16
C TYR A 16 3.72 3.68 -2.08
N LEU A 17 4.05 3.06 -3.21
CA LEU A 17 4.98 1.93 -3.23
C LEU A 17 6.35 2.31 -2.68
N ASP A 18 6.88 3.47 -3.08
CA ASP A 18 8.20 3.96 -2.68
C ASP A 18 8.32 4.23 -1.16
N MET A 19 7.18 4.44 -0.48
CA MET A 19 7.11 4.71 0.96
C MET A 19 6.89 3.43 1.81
N ILE A 20 6.75 2.26 1.17
CA ILE A 20 6.70 0.96 1.86
C ILE A 20 8.12 0.57 2.27
N LYS A 21 8.28 0.10 3.51
CA LYS A 21 9.56 -0.42 4.03
C LYS A 21 9.53 -1.94 4.19
N GLU A 22 8.38 -2.49 4.59
CA GLU A 22 8.19 -3.93 4.77
C GLU A 22 6.72 -4.31 4.50
N PRO A 23 6.43 -5.60 4.19
CA PRO A 23 7.37 -6.71 3.99
C PRO A 23 8.12 -6.61 2.65
N ASP A 24 9.19 -7.37 2.48
CA ASP A 24 9.97 -7.49 1.24
C ASP A 24 9.11 -7.70 -0.01
N SER A 25 8.06 -8.52 0.09
CA SER A 25 7.15 -8.78 -1.02
C SER A 25 6.48 -7.51 -1.55
N LEU A 26 6.17 -6.55 -0.68
CA LEU A 26 5.64 -5.24 -1.09
C LEU A 26 6.74 -4.24 -1.41
N TYR A 27 7.89 -4.32 -0.72
CA TYR A 27 9.04 -3.46 -0.98
C TYR A 27 9.58 -3.64 -2.41
N ARG A 28 9.65 -4.89 -2.90
CA ARG A 28 10.11 -5.21 -4.26
C ARG A 28 9.20 -4.68 -5.37
N LEU A 29 7.93 -4.39 -5.06
CA LEU A 29 6.99 -3.81 -6.03
C LEU A 29 7.36 -2.37 -6.42
N LYS A 30 8.30 -1.72 -5.72
CA LYS A 30 8.86 -0.42 -6.13
C LYS A 30 9.53 -0.46 -7.51
N SER A 31 10.02 -1.63 -7.92
CA SER A 31 10.68 -1.82 -9.22
C SER A 31 9.69 -2.04 -10.36
N VAL A 32 8.39 -2.14 -10.08
CA VAL A 32 7.36 -2.30 -11.11
C VAL A 32 7.14 -0.96 -11.82
N CYS A 33 7.12 -0.98 -13.16
CA CYS A 33 6.98 0.23 -13.97
C CYS A 33 5.53 0.60 -14.28
N SER A 34 4.59 -0.35 -14.20
CA SER A 34 3.20 -0.14 -14.63
C SER A 34 2.17 -0.60 -13.59
N LYS A 35 1.05 0.12 -13.55
CA LYS A 35 -0.13 -0.23 -12.74
C LYS A 35 -0.70 -1.60 -13.10
N SER A 36 -0.63 -2.01 -14.37
CA SER A 36 -1.22 -3.26 -14.84
C SER A 36 -0.52 -4.49 -14.27
N ASP A 37 0.76 -4.36 -13.92
CA ASP A 37 1.58 -5.43 -13.32
C ASP A 37 1.46 -5.49 -11.79
N LEU A 38 0.74 -4.54 -11.18
CA LEU A 38 0.54 -4.51 -9.74
C LEU A 38 -0.60 -5.44 -9.32
N PRO A 39 -0.34 -6.43 -8.46
CA PRO A 39 -1.38 -7.30 -7.95
C PRO A 39 -2.32 -6.53 -7.02
N VAL A 40 -3.53 -7.05 -6.81
CA VAL A 40 -4.42 -6.50 -5.76
C VAL A 40 -3.76 -6.68 -4.39
N LEU A 41 -3.74 -5.61 -3.60
CA LEU A 41 -3.22 -5.68 -2.24
C LEU A 41 -4.23 -6.42 -1.36
N ALA A 42 -3.88 -7.64 -0.95
CA ALA A 42 -4.70 -8.50 -0.10
C ALA A 42 -3.99 -8.84 1.22
N CYS A 43 -4.77 -9.14 2.26
CA CYS A 43 -4.26 -9.63 3.53
C CYS A 43 -3.74 -11.06 3.35
N ILE A 44 -2.47 -11.31 3.68
CA ILE A 44 -1.90 -12.66 3.58
C ILE A 44 -2.57 -13.68 4.52
N ASN A 45 -3.16 -13.24 5.63
CA ASN A 45 -3.76 -14.14 6.61
C ASN A 45 -5.21 -14.53 6.29
N CYS A 46 -5.97 -13.67 5.61
CA CYS A 46 -7.41 -13.89 5.38
C CYS A 46 -7.87 -13.63 3.95
N GLY A 47 -6.97 -13.27 3.03
CA GLY A 47 -7.31 -12.99 1.62
C GLY A 47 -8.13 -11.72 1.38
N ASN A 48 -8.59 -11.04 2.43
CA ASN A 48 -9.39 -9.82 2.29
C ASN A 48 -8.64 -8.75 1.50
N ARG A 49 -9.34 -8.13 0.54
CA ARG A 49 -8.80 -7.03 -0.26
C ARG A 49 -8.60 -5.80 0.63
N ILE A 50 -7.37 -5.30 0.66
CA ILE A 50 -6.95 -4.14 1.45
C ILE A 50 -6.83 -2.89 0.55
N GLY A 51 -6.42 -3.07 -0.70
CA GLY A 51 -6.22 -1.95 -1.61
C GLY A 51 -6.19 -2.36 -3.08
N LEU A 52 -6.48 -1.39 -3.94
CA LEU A 52 -6.48 -1.55 -5.39
C LEU A 52 -5.34 -0.77 -6.03
N PRO A 53 -4.62 -1.33 -7.02
CA PRO A 53 -3.60 -0.60 -7.77
C PRO A 53 -4.15 0.69 -8.35
N THR A 54 -3.39 1.77 -8.24
CA THR A 54 -3.72 3.07 -8.79
C THR A 54 -2.46 3.84 -9.17
N THR A 55 -2.61 4.77 -10.10
CA THR A 55 -1.57 5.72 -10.46
C THR A 55 -1.99 7.09 -9.95
N GLN A 56 -1.08 7.80 -9.30
CA GLN A 56 -1.27 9.20 -8.91
C GLN A 56 -0.62 10.13 -9.93
N GLU A 57 -0.85 11.43 -9.76
CA GLU A 57 -0.22 12.47 -10.57
C GLU A 57 1.31 12.31 -10.57
N GLY A 58 1.92 12.55 -11.72
CA GLY A 58 3.34 12.30 -11.95
C GLY A 58 3.71 10.82 -12.13
N GLY A 59 2.74 9.95 -12.42
CA GLY A 59 2.99 8.52 -12.71
C GLY A 59 3.32 7.67 -11.48
N ARG A 60 3.15 8.23 -10.28
CA ARG A 60 3.55 7.55 -9.04
C ARG A 60 2.58 6.41 -8.71
N LEU A 61 3.09 5.19 -8.65
CA LEU A 61 2.32 3.99 -8.35
C LEU A 61 1.97 3.90 -6.86
N ALA A 62 0.73 3.55 -6.58
CA ALA A 62 0.20 3.43 -5.23
C ALA A 62 -0.93 2.40 -5.17
N TYR A 63 -1.33 2.07 -3.95
CA TYR A 63 -2.62 1.42 -3.69
C TYR A 63 -3.62 2.43 -3.15
N ARG A 64 -4.83 2.45 -3.71
CA ARG A 64 -5.99 3.08 -3.08
C ARG A 64 -6.49 2.15 -1.99
N MET A 65 -6.46 2.60 -0.75
CA MET A 65 -6.82 1.79 0.40
C MET A 65 -8.34 1.67 0.54
N ILE A 66 -8.83 0.48 0.87
CA ILE A 66 -10.25 0.21 1.13
C ILE A 66 -10.52 0.52 2.60
N LYS A 67 -11.43 1.45 2.87
CA LYS A 67 -11.78 1.84 4.25
C LYS A 67 -12.28 0.62 5.04
N GLY A 68 -11.85 0.50 6.30
CA GLY A 68 -12.23 -0.61 7.19
C GLY A 68 -11.43 -1.91 7.00
N SER A 69 -10.74 -2.11 5.87
CA SER A 69 -9.97 -3.34 5.59
C SER A 69 -8.61 -3.41 6.30
N PHE A 70 -8.15 -2.30 6.88
CA PHE A 70 -6.85 -2.20 7.56
C PHE A 70 -6.97 -1.30 8.77
N ARG A 71 -6.01 -1.46 9.70
CA ARG A 71 -5.88 -0.60 10.88
C ARG A 71 -4.42 -0.24 11.09
N ARG A 72 -4.18 1.00 11.53
CA ARG A 72 -2.85 1.42 11.98
C ARG A 72 -2.52 0.70 13.29
N LYS A 73 -1.35 0.06 13.36
CA LYS A 73 -0.81 -0.40 14.64
C LYS A 73 -0.56 0.81 15.53
N ARG A 74 -1.17 0.84 16.73
CA ARG A 74 -0.87 1.86 17.74
C ARG A 74 0.54 1.60 18.25
N LYS A 75 1.33 2.66 18.46
CA LYS A 75 2.56 2.53 19.24
C LYS A 75 2.11 2.26 20.68
N THR A 76 2.38 1.06 21.17
CA THR A 76 2.35 0.74 22.60
C THR A 76 3.65 1.23 23.20
#